data_AF-A0A062GZ86-F1
#
_entry.id   AF-A0A062GZ86-F1
#
_cell.length_a   1.000
_cell.length_b   1.000
_cell.length_c   1.000
_cell.angle_alpha   90.00
_cell.angle_beta   90.00
_cell.angle_gamma   90.00
#
_symmetry.space_group_name_H-M   'P 1'
#
loop_
_entity.id
_entity.type
_entity.pdbx_description
1 polymer ?
#
loop_
_entity_poly.entity_id
_entity_poly.type
_entity_poly.pdbx_seq_one_letter_code
_entity_poly.pdbx_strand_id
1 'polypeptide(L)'
;MIFDGKPVAYVGDKLSCGATIQPQQSHVVGESGSPYSGKDNQKDSSINKKFDEQVQVEINNSFSELFAGLGYRLKVGEKVIEGTLDSNGKTERFETQNAAQVSEFEIFFKDKIKYFSDLDGEE
;
A
#
# COMPACT_ATOMS: atom_id res chain seq x y z
N MET A 1 -8.20 -36.04 20.23
CA MET A 1 -9.42 -36.73 19.73
C MET A 1 -9.21 -37.07 18.27
N ILE A 2 -9.79 -38.16 17.80
CA ILE A 2 -9.71 -38.61 16.40
C ILE A 2 -11.13 -38.58 15.85
N PHE A 3 -11.35 -37.89 14.75
CA PHE A 3 -12.63 -37.87 14.03
C PHE A 3 -12.38 -38.52 12.67
N ASP A 4 -13.13 -39.57 12.32
CA ASP A 4 -12.95 -40.33 11.08
C ASP A 4 -11.51 -40.80 10.81
N GLY A 5 -10.81 -41.27 11.84
CA GLY A 5 -9.44 -41.77 11.72
C GLY A 5 -8.38 -40.69 11.49
N LYS A 6 -8.76 -39.41 11.47
CA LYS A 6 -7.83 -38.27 11.31
C LYS A 6 -7.76 -37.43 12.59
N PRO A 7 -6.58 -36.91 12.94
CA PRO A 7 -6.48 -35.95 14.03
C PRO A 7 -7.23 -34.67 13.63
N VAL A 8 -8.10 -34.20 14.52
CA VAL A 8 -8.83 -32.94 14.36
C VAL A 8 -8.50 -32.04 15.54
N ALA A 9 -8.27 -30.77 15.24
CA ALA A 9 -8.06 -29.72 16.22
C ALA A 9 -9.32 -28.87 16.35
N TYR A 10 -9.67 -28.51 17.57
CA TYR A 10 -10.86 -27.74 17.92
C TYR A 10 -10.50 -26.31 18.31
N VAL A 11 -11.51 -25.44 18.31
CA VAL A 11 -11.38 -24.09 18.89
C VAL A 11 -10.92 -24.21 20.34
N GLY A 12 -9.85 -23.50 20.69
CA GLY A 12 -9.18 -23.56 21.98
C GLY A 12 -7.91 -24.42 22.01
N ASP A 13 -7.66 -25.26 20.99
CA ASP A 13 -6.46 -26.08 20.95
C ASP A 13 -5.20 -25.23 20.75
N LYS A 14 -4.13 -25.58 21.46
CA LYS A 14 -2.82 -24.95 21.35
C LYS A 14 -1.95 -25.67 20.33
N LEU A 15 -1.38 -24.88 19.42
CA LEU A 15 -0.36 -25.33 18.48
C LEU A 15 1.00 -25.35 19.17
N SER A 16 1.93 -26.14 18.65
CA SER A 16 3.31 -26.24 19.18
C SER A 16 4.06 -24.90 19.16
N CYS A 17 3.70 -23.99 18.26
CA CYS A 17 4.21 -22.63 18.21
C CYS A 17 3.58 -21.69 19.26
N GLY A 18 2.68 -22.18 20.11
CA GLY A 18 2.01 -21.40 21.17
C GLY A 18 0.72 -20.70 20.73
N ALA A 19 0.41 -20.68 19.44
CA ALA A 19 -0.84 -20.12 18.93
C ALA A 19 -2.07 -20.96 19.35
N THR A 20 -3.25 -20.35 19.45
CA THR A 20 -4.50 -21.01 19.86
C THR A 20 -5.55 -20.88 18.76
N ILE A 21 -6.22 -21.97 18.40
CA ILE A 21 -7.28 -21.96 17.38
C ILE A 21 -8.46 -21.13 17.92
N GLN A 22 -8.79 -20.04 17.24
CA GLN A 22 -9.90 -19.16 17.60
C GLN A 22 -11.19 -19.59 16.88
N PRO A 23 -12.39 -19.26 17.43
CA PRO A 23 -13.64 -19.46 16.70
C PRO A 23 -13.62 -18.65 15.40
N GLN A 24 -14.47 -19.03 14.44
CA GLN A 24 -14.60 -18.33 13.17
C GLN A 24 -14.87 -16.84 13.41
N GLN A 25 -13.91 -15.99 13.04
CA GLN A 25 -14.07 -14.55 13.15
C GLN A 25 -14.83 -14.05 11.92
N SER A 26 -16.02 -13.48 12.12
CA SER A 26 -16.65 -12.65 11.10
C SER A 26 -15.71 -11.47 10.87
N HIS A 27 -15.25 -11.25 9.64
CA HIS A 27 -14.34 -10.18 9.29
C HIS A 27 -14.93 -8.83 9.70
N VAL A 28 -14.55 -8.34 10.89
CA VAL A 28 -14.69 -6.96 11.30
C VAL A 28 -13.28 -6.47 11.55
N VAL A 29 -12.78 -5.62 10.66
CA VAL A 29 -11.58 -4.82 10.90
C VAL A 29 -11.96 -3.82 11.99
N GLY A 30 -11.86 -4.27 13.24
CA GLY A 30 -12.00 -3.44 14.43
C GLY A 30 -10.61 -3.10 14.92
N GLU A 31 -10.27 -1.82 14.87
CA GLU A 31 -9.10 -1.24 15.51
C GLU A 31 -9.07 -1.62 17.00
N SER A 32 -7.89 -1.99 17.49
CA SER A 32 -7.69 -2.49 18.85
C SER A 32 -8.07 -1.45 19.91
N GLY A 33 -9.14 -1.71 20.68
CA GLY A 33 -9.52 -0.92 21.86
C GLY A 33 -10.66 -1.57 22.66
N SER A 34 -10.49 -1.65 23.97
CA SER A 34 -11.28 -2.38 24.99
C SER A 34 -12.80 -2.02 25.06
N PRO A 35 -13.67 -2.85 25.69
CA PRO A 35 -15.12 -2.84 25.49
C PRO A 35 -15.86 -1.96 26.49
N TYR A 36 -16.65 -1.01 26.00
CA TYR A 36 -17.77 -0.46 26.75
C TYR A 36 -19.04 -0.51 25.90
N SER A 37 -20.04 -1.17 26.47
CA SER A 37 -21.44 -1.21 26.03
C SER A 37 -21.97 0.20 25.79
N GLY A 38 -22.32 0.51 24.55
CA GLY A 38 -23.15 1.64 24.18
C GLY A 38 -23.96 1.25 22.94
N LYS A 39 -25.25 0.96 23.13
CA LYS A 39 -26.20 0.98 22.02
C LYS A 39 -26.25 2.42 21.53
N ASP A 40 -25.78 2.69 20.33
CA ASP A 40 -26.13 3.94 19.66
C ASP A 40 -26.26 3.74 18.15
N ASN A 41 -27.37 4.28 17.66
CA ASN A 41 -27.83 4.27 16.29
C ASN A 41 -26.70 4.75 15.36
N GLN A 42 -26.13 3.83 14.59
CA GLN A 42 -25.15 4.21 13.58
C GLN A 42 -25.90 4.82 12.39
N LYS A 43 -26.17 6.12 12.54
CA LYS A 43 -26.43 7.03 11.44
C LYS A 43 -25.22 6.89 10.51
N ASP A 44 -25.44 6.28 9.36
CA ASP A 44 -24.47 6.17 8.27
C ASP A 44 -24.05 7.58 7.87
N SER A 45 -23.05 8.07 8.59
CA SER A 45 -22.36 9.30 8.29
C SER A 45 -21.37 8.83 7.26
N SER A 46 -21.68 9.07 5.98
CA SER A 46 -20.82 8.81 4.84
C SER A 46 -19.36 9.12 5.21
N ILE A 47 -18.63 8.08 5.62
CA ILE A 47 -17.23 8.20 5.97
C ILE A 47 -16.57 8.55 4.64
N ASN A 48 -16.15 9.81 4.48
CA ASN A 48 -15.24 10.19 3.41
C ASN A 48 -13.98 9.36 3.61
N LYS A 49 -13.92 8.21 2.94
CA LYS A 49 -12.80 7.28 3.02
C LYS A 49 -11.62 7.95 2.36
N LYS A 50 -10.63 8.32 3.15
CA LYS A 50 -9.35 8.76 2.65
C LYS A 50 -8.52 7.53 2.27
N PHE A 51 -7.96 7.54 1.07
CA PHE A 51 -7.05 6.50 0.60
C PHE A 51 -5.64 7.08 0.54
N ASP A 52 -4.68 6.41 1.19
CA ASP A 52 -3.24 6.71 1.09
C ASP A 52 -2.68 5.88 -0.07
N GLU A 53 -2.30 6.55 -1.14
CA GLU A 53 -1.89 5.94 -2.41
C GLU A 53 -0.42 6.22 -2.74
N GLN A 54 0.23 5.25 -3.39
CA GLN A 54 1.58 5.38 -3.94
C GLN A 54 1.70 4.56 -5.23
N VAL A 55 2.38 5.12 -6.23
CA VAL A 55 2.71 4.43 -7.47
C VAL A 55 4.21 4.14 -7.50
N GLN A 56 4.59 2.96 -7.99
CA GLN A 56 5.98 2.57 -8.21
C GLN A 56 6.20 2.24 -9.68
N VAL A 57 7.26 2.79 -10.25
CA VAL A 57 7.74 2.49 -11.59
C VAL A 57 8.85 1.46 -11.48
N GLU A 58 8.69 0.33 -12.16
CA GLU A 58 9.72 -0.71 -12.25
C GLU A 58 10.27 -0.76 -13.67
N ILE A 59 11.58 -0.61 -13.81
CA ILE A 59 12.30 -0.83 -15.08
C ILE A 59 13.12 -2.10 -14.86
N ASN A 60 12.89 -3.11 -15.71
CA ASN A 60 13.61 -4.37 -15.67
C ASN A 60 15.01 -4.21 -16.28
N ASN A 61 15.86 -3.42 -15.63
CA ASN A 61 17.28 -3.27 -15.97
C ASN A 61 18.05 -2.59 -14.82
N SER A 62 19.39 -2.61 -14.87
CA SER A 62 20.31 -2.00 -13.88
C SER A 62 20.25 -0.46 -13.79
N PHE A 63 19.21 0.18 -14.32
CA PHE A 63 19.09 1.62 -14.43
C PHE A 63 18.28 2.25 -13.28
N SER A 64 18.25 1.60 -12.11
CA SER A 64 17.52 2.14 -10.94
C SER A 64 18.05 3.50 -10.49
N GLU A 65 19.32 3.79 -10.76
CA GLU A 65 19.93 5.08 -10.47
C GLU A 65 19.37 6.22 -11.32
N LEU A 66 18.79 5.91 -12.49
CA LEU A 66 18.11 6.90 -13.32
C LEU A 66 16.75 7.32 -12.76
N PHE A 67 16.15 6.56 -11.83
CA PHE A 67 14.88 6.96 -11.22
C PHE A 67 15.02 8.27 -10.44
N ALA A 68 16.16 8.45 -9.76
CA ALA A 68 16.46 9.65 -9.02
C ALA A 68 16.65 10.83 -9.99
N GLY A 69 15.60 11.63 -10.17
CA GLY A 69 15.60 12.81 -11.04
C GLY A 69 14.59 12.80 -12.17
N LEU A 70 13.90 11.67 -12.41
CA LEU A 70 12.76 11.63 -13.32
C LEU A 70 11.56 12.34 -12.68
N GLY A 71 11.04 13.35 -13.36
CA GLY A 71 9.78 13.97 -13.03
C GLY A 71 8.62 13.06 -13.40
N TYR A 72 7.54 13.13 -12.62
CA TYR A 72 6.30 12.44 -12.95
C TYR A 72 5.10 13.40 -12.88
N ARG A 73 4.07 13.11 -13.67
CA ARG A 73 2.74 13.71 -13.57
C ARG A 73 1.68 12.61 -13.56
N LEU A 74 0.83 12.63 -12.54
CA LEU A 74 -0.29 11.71 -12.34
C LEU A 74 -1.60 12.48 -12.45
N LYS A 75 -2.59 11.91 -13.15
CA LYS A 75 -3.98 12.38 -13.11
C LYS A 75 -4.85 11.38 -12.37
N VAL A 76 -5.32 11.78 -11.19
CA VAL A 76 -6.12 10.94 -10.29
C VAL A 76 -7.48 11.60 -10.08
N GLY A 77 -8.52 11.07 -10.73
CA GLY A 77 -9.80 11.76 -10.86
C GLY A 77 -9.64 13.14 -11.54
N GLU A 78 -10.04 14.21 -10.85
CA GLU A 78 -9.89 15.61 -11.32
C GLU A 78 -8.58 16.26 -10.87
N LYS A 79 -7.78 15.58 -10.04
CA LYS A 79 -6.53 16.12 -9.48
C LYS A 79 -5.34 15.77 -10.37
N VAL A 80 -4.47 16.74 -10.58
CA VAL A 80 -3.14 16.53 -11.17
C VAL A 80 -2.09 16.64 -10.07
N ILE A 81 -1.20 15.66 -10.01
CA ILE A 81 -0.11 15.55 -9.03
C ILE A 81 1.19 15.49 -9.80
N GLU A 82 2.15 16.33 -9.45
CA GLU A 82 3.46 16.36 -10.10
C GLU A 82 4.56 16.27 -9.05
N GLY A 83 5.63 15.52 -9.35
CA GLY A 83 6.74 15.33 -8.43
C GLY A 83 7.97 14.77 -9.14
N THR A 84 8.87 14.19 -8.34
CA THR A 84 10.07 13.49 -8.81
C THR A 84 10.10 12.11 -8.18
N LEU A 85 10.48 11.08 -8.94
CA LEU A 85 10.61 9.73 -8.43
C LEU A 85 11.78 9.63 -7.44
N ASP A 86 11.62 8.81 -6.41
CA ASP A 86 12.73 8.47 -5.52
C ASP A 86 13.73 7.50 -6.19
N SER A 87 14.82 7.17 -5.51
CA SER A 87 15.84 6.24 -6.01
C SER A 87 15.34 4.81 -6.27
N ASN A 88 14.13 4.47 -5.80
CA ASN A 88 13.47 3.19 -6.03
C ASN A 88 12.33 3.29 -7.05
N GLY A 89 12.18 4.44 -7.73
CA GLY A 89 11.13 4.66 -8.72
C GLY A 89 9.75 4.91 -8.12
N LYS A 90 9.65 5.31 -6.85
CA LYS A 90 8.37 5.59 -6.19
C LYS A 90 7.99 7.05 -6.27
N THR A 91 6.70 7.31 -6.44
CA THR A 91 6.13 8.65 -6.26
C THR A 91 6.04 9.02 -4.79
N GLU A 92 5.87 10.31 -4.52
CA GLU A 92 5.40 10.72 -3.21
C GLU A 92 4.02 10.11 -2.92
N ARG A 93 3.72 9.94 -1.63
CA ARG A 93 2.40 9.50 -1.18
C ARG A 93 1.39 10.61 -1.38
N PHE A 94 0.18 10.25 -1.76
CA PHE A 94 -0.91 11.20 -1.93
C PHE A 94 -2.23 10.65 -1.43
N GLU A 95 -3.07 11.56 -0.92
CA GLU A 95 -4.42 11.22 -0.47
C GLU A 95 -5.47 11.53 -1.53
N THR A 96 -6.44 10.63 -1.66
CA THR A 96 -7.69 10.84 -2.42
C THR A 96 -8.90 10.71 -1.50
N GLN A 97 -9.96 11.47 -1.78
CA GLN A 97 -11.21 11.45 -0.98
C GLN A 97 -12.17 10.33 -1.40
N ASN A 98 -11.95 9.75 -2.58
CA ASN A 98 -12.69 8.64 -3.16
C ASN A 98 -11.66 7.70 -3.80
N ALA A 99 -12.00 6.42 -4.00
CA ALA A 99 -11.17 5.46 -4.73
C ALA A 99 -11.08 5.82 -6.22
N ALA A 100 -10.38 6.92 -6.50
CA ALA A 100 -10.25 7.52 -7.81
C ALA A 100 -9.11 6.83 -8.54
N GLN A 101 -9.40 6.32 -9.75
CA GLN A 101 -8.41 5.64 -10.54
C GLN A 101 -7.37 6.63 -11.09
N VAL A 102 -6.10 6.20 -11.13
CA VAL A 102 -5.06 6.86 -11.93
C VAL A 102 -5.42 6.70 -13.40
N SER A 103 -5.77 7.80 -14.06
CA SER A 103 -6.23 7.83 -15.46
C SER A 103 -5.13 8.17 -16.45
N GLU A 104 -4.08 8.86 -16.00
CA GLU A 104 -2.95 9.27 -16.81
C GLU A 104 -1.68 9.25 -15.96
N PHE A 105 -0.59 8.77 -16.57
CA PHE A 105 0.73 8.74 -15.96
C PHE A 105 1.77 9.13 -17.00
N GLU A 106 2.47 10.23 -16.75
CA GLU A 106 3.56 10.73 -17.57
C GLU A 106 4.86 10.76 -16.77
N ILE A 107 5.96 10.37 -17.41
CA ILE A 107 7.32 10.50 -16.88
C ILE A 107 8.08 11.42 -17.83
N PHE A 108 8.80 12.39 -17.28
CA PHE A 108 9.58 13.35 -18.05
C PHE A 108 10.88 13.72 -17.33
N PHE A 109 11.87 14.19 -18.08
CA PHE A 109 13.14 14.68 -17.51
C PHE A 109 12.95 16.12 -17.04
N LYS A 110 13.11 16.38 -15.74
CA LYS A 110 12.71 17.67 -15.13
C LYS A 110 13.80 18.75 -15.16
N ASP A 111 15.09 18.38 -15.12
CA ASP A 111 16.27 19.13 -15.57
C ASP A 111 17.56 18.50 -14.97
N LYS A 112 18.69 18.61 -15.67
CA LYS A 112 20.00 17.96 -15.40
C LYS A 112 19.97 16.44 -15.47
N ILE A 113 19.89 15.92 -16.69
CA ILE A 113 20.28 14.53 -16.96
C ILE A 113 21.76 14.40 -16.58
N LYS A 114 22.09 13.64 -15.52
CA LYS A 114 23.43 13.04 -15.47
C LYS A 114 23.47 12.06 -16.63
N TYR A 115 24.25 12.37 -17.65
CA TYR A 115 24.40 11.46 -18.77
C TYR A 115 25.13 10.21 -18.27
N PHE A 116 24.93 9.08 -18.94
CA PHE A 116 25.69 7.85 -18.64
C PHE A 116 27.20 8.11 -18.60
N SER A 117 27.68 9.00 -19.47
CA SER A 117 29.07 9.45 -19.51
C SER A 117 29.56 10.16 -18.23
N ASP A 118 28.65 10.69 -17.41
CA ASP A 118 28.97 11.39 -16.17
C ASP A 118 28.98 10.44 -14.96
N LEU A 119 28.57 9.17 -15.14
CA LEU A 119 28.56 8.13 -14.11
C LEU A 119 29.84 7.28 -14.13
N ASP A 120 30.50 7.17 -15.28
CA ASP A 120 31.73 6.38 -15.48
C ASP A 120 33.02 7.15 -15.14
N GLY A 121 32.91 8.35 -14.56
CA GLY A 121 34.01 9.32 -14.40
C GLY A 121 34.64 9.43 -13.01
N GLU A 122 34.22 8.64 -12.03
CA GLU A 122 34.86 8.58 -10.70
C GLU A 122 35.72 7.32 -10.56
N GLU A 123 36.89 7.31 -11.21
CA GLU A 123 38.06 6.48 -10.82
C GLU A 123 39.18 7.37 -10.26
#